data_AF-A0A8J5S2K7-F1
#
_entry.id   AF-A0A8J5S2K7-F1
#
_cell.length_a   1.000
_cell.length_b   1.000
_cell.length_c   1.000
_cell.angle_alpha   90.00
_cell.angle_beta   90.00
_cell.angle_gamma   90.00
#
_symmetry.space_group_name_H-M   'P 1'
#
loop_
_entity.id
_entity.type
_entity.pdbx_description
1 polymer ?
#
loop_
_entity_poly.entity_id
_entity_poly.type
_entity_poly.pdbx_seq_one_letter_code
_entity_poly.pdbx_strand_id
1 'polypeptide(L)'
;MATAKAAAASPAHRESSPAAYPSAARIADSDCFPQYTASLKCLEANQDKSKCQQQFDDYKECKKREREARLERNRSRSLFG
;
A
#
# COMPACT_ATOMS: atom_id res chain seq x y z
N MET A 1 -25.75 11.14 -44.87
CA MET A 1 -25.43 11.57 -43.50
C MET A 1 -25.64 10.38 -42.59
N ALA A 2 -24.58 9.79 -42.04
CA ALA A 2 -24.63 8.52 -41.32
C ALA A 2 -24.35 8.72 -39.82
N THR A 3 -25.29 8.24 -38.99
CA THR A 3 -25.17 7.46 -37.72
C THR A 3 -24.21 7.96 -36.62
N ALA A 4 -24.44 7.87 -35.31
CA ALA A 4 -25.33 7.05 -34.47
C ALA A 4 -25.43 7.64 -33.04
N LYS A 5 -26.43 7.14 -32.32
CA LYS A 5 -26.73 7.29 -30.89
C LYS A 5 -25.85 6.37 -30.03
N ALA A 6 -25.39 6.82 -28.87
CA ALA A 6 -25.05 5.94 -27.75
C ALA A 6 -25.17 6.66 -26.41
N ALA A 7 -26.04 6.12 -25.56
CA ALA A 7 -26.18 6.46 -24.15
C ALA A 7 -25.23 5.63 -23.29
N ALA A 8 -25.00 6.12 -22.07
CA ALA A 8 -24.51 5.43 -20.88
C ALA A 8 -23.01 5.07 -20.81
N ALA A 9 -22.32 5.71 -19.87
CA ALA A 9 -21.49 5.00 -18.89
C ALA A 9 -21.39 5.86 -17.63
N SER A 10 -22.00 5.36 -16.56
CA SER A 10 -21.91 5.86 -15.18
C SER A 10 -20.44 6.10 -14.76
N PRO A 11 -20.16 6.98 -13.79
CA PRO A 11 -18.82 7.08 -13.22
C PRO A 11 -18.48 5.72 -12.61
N ALA A 12 -17.50 5.04 -13.23
CA ALA A 12 -16.97 3.80 -12.71
C ALA A 12 -16.64 4.02 -11.24
N HIS A 13 -17.29 3.24 -10.39
CA HIS A 13 -16.84 3.02 -9.03
C HIS A 13 -15.34 2.82 -9.08
N ARG A 14 -14.61 3.74 -8.43
CA ARG A 14 -13.21 3.54 -8.10
C ARG A 14 -13.19 2.43 -7.06
N GLU A 15 -13.35 1.21 -7.55
CA GLU A 15 -13.18 -0.03 -6.81
C GLU A 15 -11.82 0.10 -6.14
N SER A 16 -11.85 0.32 -4.84
CA SER A 16 -10.67 0.32 -3.99
C SER A 16 -10.17 -1.12 -4.01
N SER A 17 -9.46 -1.50 -5.08
CA SER A 17 -8.78 -2.79 -5.17
C SER A 17 -8.00 -2.95 -3.86
N PRO A 18 -8.21 -4.05 -3.11
CA PRO A 18 -7.37 -4.32 -1.95
C PRO A 18 -5.94 -4.27 -2.46
N ALA A 19 -5.14 -3.36 -1.92
CA ALA A 19 -3.81 -3.07 -2.42
C ALA A 19 -3.08 -4.39 -2.66
N ALA A 20 -2.79 -4.71 -3.93
CA ALA A 20 -2.12 -5.95 -4.29
C ALA A 20 -0.90 -6.09 -3.38
N TYR A 21 -0.85 -7.19 -2.60
CA TYR A 21 0.23 -7.38 -1.65
C TYR A 21 1.55 -7.17 -2.39
N PRO A 22 2.41 -6.24 -1.95
CA PRO A 22 3.67 -5.99 -2.62
C PRO A 22 4.42 -7.31 -2.72
N SER A 23 4.96 -7.63 -3.90
CA SER A 23 5.75 -8.84 -4.07
C SER A 23 6.88 -8.85 -3.04
N ALA A 24 7.28 -10.04 -2.56
CA ALA A 24 8.31 -10.17 -1.52
C ALA A 24 9.60 -9.41 -1.85
N ALA A 25 9.96 -9.31 -3.14
CA ALA A 25 11.04 -8.46 -3.63
C ALA A 25 10.87 -6.99 -3.21
N ARG A 26 9.68 -6.40 -3.41
CA ARG A 26 9.40 -5.00 -3.05
C ARG A 26 9.25 -4.76 -1.54
N ILE A 27 9.10 -5.81 -0.74
CA ILE A 27 9.10 -5.70 0.72
C ILE A 27 10.53 -5.63 1.24
N ALA A 28 11.45 -6.40 0.65
CA ALA A 28 12.88 -6.35 0.97
C ALA A 28 13.54 -5.01 0.62
N ASP A 29 13.07 -4.36 -0.45
CA ASP A 29 13.55 -3.03 -0.87
C ASP A 29 12.95 -1.86 -0.06
N SER A 30 12.03 -2.14 0.87
CA SER A 30 11.34 -1.15 1.67
C SER A 30 12.14 -0.81 2.93
N ASP A 31 12.15 0.45 3.33
CA ASP A 31 12.75 0.87 4.60
C ASP A 31 12.02 0.24 5.81
N CYS A 32 10.83 -0.29 5.57
CA CYS A 32 9.99 -1.00 6.55
C CYS A 32 10.29 -2.50 6.67
N PHE A 33 11.28 -3.02 5.93
CA PHE A 33 11.70 -4.41 6.01
C PHE A 33 12.10 -4.89 7.42
N PRO A 34 12.75 -4.07 8.27
CA PRO A 34 13.06 -4.47 9.65
C PRO A 34 11.80 -4.76 10.48
N GLN A 35 10.75 -3.95 10.34
CA GLN A 35 9.48 -4.18 11.05
C GLN A 35 8.73 -5.39 10.47
N TYR A 36 8.77 -5.58 9.15
CA TYR A 36 8.21 -6.76 8.51
C TYR A 36 8.85 -8.05 9.03
N THR A 37 10.18 -8.11 9.05
CA THR A 37 10.91 -9.29 9.56
C THR A 37 10.70 -9.49 11.05
N ALA A 38 10.59 -8.43 11.86
CA ALA A 38 10.23 -8.55 13.27
C ALA A 38 8.82 -9.13 13.47
N SER A 39 7.85 -8.72 12.65
CA SER A 39 6.48 -9.26 12.68
C SER A 39 6.43 -10.76 12.36
N LEU A 40 7.25 -11.21 11.40
CA LEU A 40 7.36 -12.62 11.04
C LEU A 40 8.05 -13.44 12.14
N LYS A 41 9.16 -12.94 12.70
CA LYS A 41 9.85 -13.59 13.82
C LYS A 41 8.93 -13.75 15.04
N CYS A 42 8.05 -12.77 15.28
CA CYS A 42 7.10 -12.86 16.36
C CYS A 42 6.09 -13.99 16.13
N LEU A 43 5.59 -14.17 14.90
CA LEU A 43 4.70 -15.29 14.54
C LEU A 43 5.39 -16.65 14.62
N GLU A 44 6.69 -16.72 14.30
CA GLU A 44 7.48 -17.95 14.43
C GLU A 44 7.67 -18.32 15.91
N ALA A 45 7.87 -17.33 16.77
CA ALA A 45 8.08 -17.53 18.20
C ALA A 45 6.79 -17.70 19.01
N ASN A 46 5.65 -17.16 18.54
CA ASN A 46 4.37 -17.19 19.23
C ASN A 46 3.27 -17.68 18.29
N GLN A 47 2.57 -18.76 18.66
CA GLN A 47 1.38 -19.20 17.93
C GLN A 47 0.21 -18.18 18.03
N ASP A 48 0.19 -17.36 19.08
CA ASP A 48 -0.84 -16.34 19.28
C ASP A 48 -0.54 -15.05 18.50
N LYS A 49 -1.23 -14.88 17.37
CA LYS A 49 -1.16 -13.65 16.54
C LYS A 49 -1.38 -12.36 17.32
N SER A 50 -2.23 -12.39 18.36
CA SER A 50 -2.57 -11.22 19.18
C SER A 50 -1.36 -10.66 19.95
N LYS A 51 -0.39 -11.50 20.32
CA LYS A 51 0.85 -11.06 20.98
C LYS A 51 1.78 -10.31 20.03
N CYS A 52 1.61 -10.50 18.73
CA CYS A 52 2.43 -9.88 17.69
C CYS A 52 1.77 -8.66 17.05
N GLN A 53 0.60 -8.24 17.55
CA GLN A 53 -0.20 -7.18 16.96
C GLN A 53 0.60 -5.86 16.83
N GLN A 54 1.38 -5.51 17.85
CA GLN A 54 2.23 -4.32 17.85
C GLN A 54 3.21 -4.31 16.67
N GLN A 55 3.88 -5.43 16.39
CA GLN A 55 4.85 -5.52 15.29
C GLN A 55 4.19 -5.31 13.92
N PHE A 56 2.96 -5.80 13.76
CA PHE A 56 2.19 -5.58 12.54
C PHE A 56 1.70 -4.13 12.41
N ASP A 57 1.32 -3.50 13.52
CA ASP A 57 0.86 -2.12 13.51
C ASP A 57 2.03 -1.14 13.26
N ASP A 58 3.21 -1.41 13.83
CA ASP A 58 4.45 -0.67 13.54
C ASP A 58 4.84 -0.79 12.06
N TYR A 59 4.72 -2.00 11.48
CA TYR A 59 4.95 -2.21 10.05
C TYR A 59 3.96 -1.41 9.17
N LYS A 60 2.67 -1.43 9.50
CA LYS A 60 1.65 -0.64 8.76
C LYS A 60 1.92 0.85 8.85
N GLU A 61 2.27 1.34 10.04
CA GLU A 61 2.62 2.74 10.24
C GLU A 61 3.84 3.14 9.40
N CYS A 62 4.87 2.29 9.37
CA CYS A 62 6.02 2.50 8.52
C CYS A 62 5.63 2.59 7.03
N LYS A 63 4.83 1.64 6.52
CA LYS A 63 4.37 1.66 5.12
C LYS A 63 3.52 2.89 4.81
N LYS A 64 2.76 3.39 5.77
CA LYS A 64 1.99 4.63 5.65
C LYS A 64 2.93 5.84 5.48
N ARG A 65 3.97 5.94 6.30
CA ARG A 65 4.98 7.01 6.19
C ARG A 65 5.73 6.98 4.86
N GLU A 66 6.16 5.81 4.40
CA GLU A 66 6.81 5.68 3.07
C GLU A 66 5.91 6.19 1.95
N ARG A 67 4.61 5.90 2.03
CA ARG A 67 3.63 6.37 1.06
C ARG A 67 3.48 7.89 1.12
N GLU A 68 3.40 8.47 2.30
CA GLU A 68 3.31 9.91 2.51
C GLU A 68 4.56 10.64 1.98
N ALA A 69 5.76 10.13 2.27
CA ALA A 69 7.02 10.68 1.75
C ALA A 69 7.11 10.60 0.22
N ARG A 70 6.53 9.57 -0.40
CA ARG A 70 6.42 9.49 -1.87
C ARG A 70 5.42 10.50 -2.42
N LEU A 71 4.28 10.69 -1.76
CA LEU A 71 3.27 11.67 -2.17
C LEU A 71 3.79 13.10 -2.05
N GLU A 72 4.52 13.42 -1.00
CA GLU A 72 5.15 14.73 -0.81
C GLU A 72 6.18 15.02 -1.91
N ARG A 73 7.07 14.07 -2.21
CA ARG A 73 8.02 14.18 -3.32
C ARG A 73 7.35 14.29 -4.69
N ASN A 74 6.22 13.62 -4.90
CA ASN A 74 5.48 13.77 -6.15
C ASN A 74 4.81 15.14 -6.23
N ARG A 75 4.24 15.62 -5.12
CA ARG A 75 3.62 16.95 -5.04
C ARG A 75 4.63 18.07 -5.30
N SER A 76 5.84 17.97 -4.75
CA SER A 76 6.89 18.97 -4.99
C SER A 76 7.40 18.96 -6.43
N ARG A 77 7.42 17.81 -7.11
CA ARG A 77 7.79 17.71 -8.53
C ARG A 77 6.70 18.24 -9.47
N SER A 78 5.42 18.09 -9.13
CA SER A 78 4.31 18.56 -9.96
C SER A 78 4.07 20.07 -9.93
N LEU A 79 4.68 20.80 -8.98
CA LEU A 79 4.51 22.25 -8.85
C LEU A 79 5.52 23.07 -9.69
N PHE A 80 6.47 22.42 -10.34
CA PHE A 80 7.49 23.05 -11.20
C PHE A 80 7.59 22.40 -12.59
N GLY A 81 6.56 21.65 -13.01
CA GLY A 81 6.46 21.01 -14.33
C GLY A 81 5.49 21.74 -15.24
#